data_AF-A0A9D4X2X0-F1
#
_entry.id   AF-A0A9D4X2X0-F1
#
_cell.length_a   1.000
_cell.length_b   1.000
_cell.length_c   1.000
_cell.angle_alpha   90.00
_cell.angle_beta   90.00
_cell.angle_gamma   90.00
#
_symmetry.space_group_name_H-M   'P 1'
#
loop_
_entity.id
_entity.type
_entity.pdbx_description
1 polymer ?
#
loop_
_entity_poly.entity_id
_entity_poly.type
_entity_poly.pdbx_seq_one_letter_code
_entity_poly.pdbx_strand_id
1 'polypeptide(L)'
;MTMMYKLIGEAIIESGEPGHPRDYLNFFCLANRENKENEEYIPPHSPHPETEYWNAQNNRRFMVYVHSKLMIVDDLYILIGSANVNQRSMDGQRDTEIAIGGYQSQEGIDHHMTKGDIHAYRMSMWYEHTGRAENLFLEPESLECVQRMCSIGDKMWKIYSSEEIVDMEGVHLVTYPMEVTKDGSVEDLTNGEEHFPDTTSLVKGRRSKLLPSVITT
;
A
#
# COMPACT_ATOMS: atom_id res chain seq x y z
N MET A 1 -3.45 3.70 11.95
CA MET A 1 -4.70 3.60 11.16
C MET A 1 -5.92 3.96 12.00
N THR A 2 -6.24 3.23 13.07
CA THR A 2 -7.44 3.45 13.91
C THR A 2 -7.71 4.90 14.29
N MET A 3 -6.71 5.62 14.83
CA MET A 3 -6.84 7.04 15.18
C MET A 3 -7.24 7.91 13.97
N MET A 4 -6.58 7.74 12.83
CA MET A 4 -6.83 8.56 11.62
C MET A 4 -8.21 8.29 11.04
N TYR A 5 -8.60 7.02 10.93
CA TYR A 5 -9.94 6.67 10.45
C TYR A 5 -11.03 7.16 11.39
N LYS A 6 -10.80 7.11 12.71
CA LYS A 6 -11.78 7.62 13.68
C LYS A 6 -12.03 9.13 13.51
N LEU A 7 -10.96 9.91 13.36
CA LEU A 7 -11.06 11.35 13.09
C LEU A 7 -11.84 11.65 11.80
N ILE A 8 -11.60 10.88 10.73
CA ILE A 8 -12.31 11.06 9.46
C ILE A 8 -13.78 10.67 9.61
N GLY A 9 -14.08 9.54 10.25
CA GLY A 9 -15.46 9.09 10.48
C GLY A 9 -16.27 10.08 11.31
N GLU A 10 -15.67 10.64 12.36
CA GLU A 10 -16.28 11.70 13.17
C GLU A 10 -16.55 12.95 12.35
N ALA A 11 -15.58 13.41 11.54
CA ALA A 11 -15.75 14.58 10.68
C ALA A 11 -16.87 14.39 9.62
N ILE A 12 -16.99 13.20 9.03
CA ILE A 12 -18.08 12.88 8.10
C ILE A 12 -19.44 12.97 8.82
N ILE A 13 -19.55 12.35 10.00
CA ILE A 13 -20.80 12.38 10.80
C ILE A 13 -21.17 13.82 11.18
N GLU A 14 -20.21 14.63 11.61
CA GLU A 14 -20.42 16.03 11.98
C GLU A 14 -20.84 16.90 10.80
N SER A 15 -20.35 16.61 9.59
CA SER A 15 -20.73 17.33 8.37
C SER A 15 -22.19 17.10 7.97
N GLY A 16 -22.77 15.94 8.34
CA GLY A 16 -24.10 15.52 7.89
C GLY A 16 -24.16 15.03 6.44
N GLU A 17 -23.05 15.05 5.72
CA GLU A 17 -22.96 14.59 4.33
C GLU A 17 -22.71 13.07 4.25
N PRO A 18 -23.18 12.39 3.20
CA PRO A 18 -22.86 10.99 2.98
C PRO A 18 -21.38 10.83 2.61
N GLY A 19 -20.74 9.80 3.17
CA GLY A 19 -19.36 9.46 2.81
C GLY A 19 -18.87 8.22 3.54
N HIS A 20 -17.73 7.72 3.11
CA HIS A 20 -16.99 6.65 3.77
C HIS A 20 -15.58 7.12 4.09
N PRO A 21 -14.95 6.72 5.22
CA PRO A 21 -13.57 7.13 5.52
C PRO A 21 -12.54 6.74 4.43
N ARG A 22 -12.80 5.64 3.70
CA ARG A 22 -12.01 5.21 2.53
C ARG A 22 -12.17 6.10 1.29
N ASP A 23 -13.07 7.08 1.29
CA ASP A 23 -13.11 8.11 0.26
C ASP A 23 -12.00 9.16 0.46
N TYR A 24 -11.38 9.20 1.65
CA TYR A 24 -10.41 10.22 2.05
C TYR A 24 -9.02 9.66 2.40
N LEU A 25 -8.96 8.47 3.01
CA LEU A 25 -7.71 7.84 3.43
C LEU A 25 -7.72 6.36 3.08
N ASN A 26 -6.66 5.89 2.42
CA ASN A 26 -6.55 4.50 2.01
C ASN A 26 -5.14 3.96 2.29
N PHE A 27 -5.07 2.69 2.68
CA PHE A 27 -3.82 1.97 2.89
C PHE A 27 -3.76 0.81 1.91
N PHE A 28 -2.64 0.72 1.21
CA PHE A 28 -2.33 -0.35 0.28
C PHE A 28 -1.00 -0.99 0.66
N CYS A 29 -0.81 -2.24 0.26
CA CYS A 29 0.49 -2.89 0.18
C CYS A 29 0.73 -3.34 -1.27
N LEU A 30 1.91 -3.88 -1.53
CA LEU A 30 2.22 -4.48 -2.83
C LEU A 30 2.42 -5.99 -2.66
N ALA A 31 1.93 -6.74 -3.65
CA ALA A 31 2.11 -8.18 -3.70
C ALA A 31 2.24 -8.66 -5.15
N ASN A 32 2.75 -9.87 -5.30
CA ASN A 32 2.74 -10.54 -6.58
C ASN A 32 2.31 -12.00 -6.40
N ARG A 33 1.66 -12.53 -7.45
CA ARG A 33 1.28 -13.93 -7.53
C ARG A 33 1.39 -14.35 -8.99
N GLU A 34 2.16 -15.41 -9.22
CA GLU A 34 2.57 -15.82 -10.56
C GLU A 34 2.20 -17.28 -10.79
N ASN A 35 1.63 -17.57 -11.96
CA ASN A 35 1.47 -18.96 -12.36
C ASN A 35 2.82 -19.65 -12.51
N LYS A 36 2.80 -20.98 -12.41
CA LYS A 36 3.99 -21.78 -12.74
C LYS A 36 4.15 -21.85 -14.26
N GLU A 37 5.29 -21.44 -14.76
CA GLU A 37 5.64 -21.53 -16.19
C GLU A 37 6.43 -22.80 -16.51
N ASN A 38 6.39 -23.24 -17.78
CA ASN A 38 7.03 -24.49 -18.21
C ASN A 38 8.56 -24.47 -18.13
N GLU A 39 9.18 -23.30 -18.24
CA GLU A 39 10.64 -23.12 -18.28
C GLU A 39 11.17 -22.39 -17.02
N GLU A 40 10.39 -22.34 -15.94
CA GLU A 40 10.84 -21.72 -14.69
C GLU A 40 11.99 -22.51 -14.03
N TYR A 41 12.80 -21.80 -13.24
CA TYR A 41 13.85 -22.42 -12.44
C TYR A 41 13.28 -23.46 -11.45
N ILE A 42 13.87 -24.65 -11.43
CA ILE A 42 13.52 -25.71 -10.48
C ILE A 42 14.59 -25.76 -9.38
N PRO A 43 14.27 -25.42 -8.12
CA PRO A 43 15.24 -25.50 -7.03
C PRO A 43 15.62 -26.96 -6.73
N PRO A 44 16.89 -27.24 -6.37
CA PRO A 44 17.36 -28.60 -6.08
C PRO A 44 16.79 -29.17 -4.77
N HIS A 45 16.27 -28.30 -3.89
CA HIS A 45 15.69 -28.66 -2.61
C HIS A 45 14.39 -27.90 -2.39
N SER A 46 13.44 -28.55 -1.72
CA SER A 46 12.19 -27.92 -1.30
C SER A 46 12.23 -27.53 0.18
N PRO A 47 11.50 -26.48 0.58
CA PRO A 47 11.33 -26.13 1.99
C PRO A 47 10.64 -27.26 2.78
N HIS A 48 10.74 -27.20 4.11
CA HIS A 48 10.03 -28.17 4.96
C HIS A 48 8.52 -27.95 4.90
N PRO A 49 7.68 -28.99 4.74
CA PRO A 49 6.23 -28.85 4.50
C PRO A 49 5.44 -28.05 5.54
N GLU A 50 5.91 -28.01 6.78
CA GLU A 50 5.25 -27.30 7.90
C GLU A 50 5.74 -25.86 8.06
N THR A 51 6.27 -25.23 7.02
CA THR A 51 6.83 -23.87 7.09
C THR A 51 6.07 -22.87 6.26
N GLU A 52 6.10 -21.61 6.67
CA GLU A 52 5.56 -20.48 5.88
C GLU A 52 6.26 -20.36 4.53
N TYR A 53 7.54 -20.76 4.43
CA TYR A 53 8.27 -20.82 3.17
C TYR A 53 7.65 -21.85 2.20
N TRP A 54 7.31 -23.05 2.70
CA TRP A 54 6.61 -24.05 1.90
C TRP A 54 5.24 -23.55 1.42
N ASN A 55 4.49 -22.90 2.31
CA ASN A 55 3.17 -22.34 1.98
C ASN A 55 3.27 -21.29 0.87
N ALA A 56 4.14 -20.28 1.03
CA ALA A 56 4.33 -19.23 0.03
C ALA A 56 4.84 -19.79 -1.32
N GLN A 57 5.75 -20.76 -1.29
CA GLN A 57 6.26 -21.40 -2.50
C GLN A 57 5.15 -22.13 -3.27
N ASN A 58 4.28 -22.87 -2.57
CA ASN A 58 3.20 -23.63 -3.21
C ASN A 58 2.03 -22.76 -3.65
N ASN A 59 1.69 -21.73 -2.86
CA ASN A 59 0.61 -20.79 -3.19
C ASN A 59 1.04 -19.71 -4.18
N ARG A 60 2.33 -19.71 -4.55
CA ARG A 60 2.93 -18.93 -5.64
C ARG A 60 2.79 -17.43 -5.47
N ARG A 61 2.79 -16.97 -4.23
CA ARG A 61 2.50 -15.57 -3.88
C ARG A 61 3.45 -15.08 -2.80
N PHE A 62 3.79 -13.80 -2.87
CA PHE A 62 4.52 -13.13 -1.80
C PHE A 62 4.31 -11.61 -1.88
N MET A 63 4.60 -10.90 -0.80
CA MET A 63 4.60 -9.44 -0.83
C MET A 63 5.74 -8.91 -1.72
N VAL A 64 5.46 -7.81 -2.42
CA VAL A 64 6.52 -6.97 -2.97
C VAL A 64 6.88 -5.97 -1.88
N TYR A 65 8.10 -6.07 -1.37
CA TYR A 65 8.49 -5.33 -0.18
C TYR A 65 8.63 -3.83 -0.47
N VAL A 66 7.74 -3.02 0.11
CA VAL A 66 7.79 -1.56 -0.01
C VAL A 66 8.88 -1.01 0.92
N HIS A 67 10.08 -0.83 0.36
CA HIS A 67 11.19 -0.20 1.06
C HIS A 67 11.28 1.31 0.83
N SER A 68 10.37 1.90 0.06
CA SER A 68 10.37 3.33 -0.29
C SER A 68 10.17 4.25 0.91
N LYS A 69 10.83 5.40 0.88
CA LYS A 69 10.60 6.56 1.77
C LYS A 69 10.39 7.78 0.88
N LEU A 70 9.18 7.87 0.36
CA LEU A 70 8.78 8.79 -0.69
C LEU A 70 7.43 9.42 -0.31
N MET A 71 7.29 10.71 -0.54
CA MET A 71 6.01 11.42 -0.49
C MET A 71 5.89 12.34 -1.69
N ILE A 72 4.74 12.29 -2.36
CA ILE A 72 4.38 13.20 -3.45
C ILE A 72 3.14 13.97 -3.00
N VAL A 73 3.18 15.29 -3.15
CA VAL A 73 2.08 16.19 -2.77
C VAL A 73 1.68 17.01 -4.00
N ASP A 74 0.39 16.94 -4.35
CA ASP A 74 -0.27 17.69 -5.42
C ASP A 74 0.37 17.57 -6.81
N ASP A 75 1.17 16.52 -7.06
CA ASP A 75 2.06 16.40 -8.24
C ASP A 75 3.07 17.56 -8.41
N LEU A 76 3.30 18.36 -7.35
CA LEU A 76 4.13 19.57 -7.36
C LEU A 76 5.37 19.47 -6.48
N TYR A 77 5.29 18.71 -5.39
CA TYR A 77 6.39 18.54 -4.44
C TYR A 77 6.67 17.07 -4.21
N ILE A 78 7.96 16.73 -4.18
CA ILE A 78 8.43 15.38 -3.91
C ILE A 78 9.46 15.40 -2.77
N LEU A 79 9.32 14.47 -1.83
CA LEU A 79 10.27 14.21 -0.76
C LEU A 79 10.77 12.78 -0.91
N ILE A 80 12.07 12.59 -1.09
CA ILE A 80 12.72 11.27 -1.20
C ILE A 80 13.88 11.22 -0.21
N GLY A 81 14.00 10.12 0.53
CA GLY A 81 15.11 9.95 1.47
C GLY A 81 15.23 8.55 2.05
N SER A 82 15.82 8.48 3.24
CA SER A 82 15.97 7.26 4.03
C SER A 82 14.97 7.15 5.19
N ALA A 83 14.37 8.28 5.61
CA ALA A 83 13.52 8.37 6.80
C ALA A 83 12.16 7.68 6.65
N ASN A 84 11.91 6.64 7.46
CA ASN A 84 10.59 6.01 7.58
C ASN A 84 9.58 6.95 8.28
N VAL A 85 8.28 6.73 8.09
CA VAL A 85 7.23 7.39 8.88
C VAL A 85 7.07 6.68 10.23
N ASN A 86 8.09 6.82 11.09
CA ASN A 86 8.12 6.28 12.44
C ASN A 86 9.01 7.15 13.34
N GLN A 87 8.97 6.94 14.66
CA GLN A 87 9.77 7.73 15.61
C GLN A 87 11.26 7.49 15.41
N ARG A 88 11.69 6.25 15.10
CA ARG A 88 13.12 5.96 14.88
C ARG A 88 13.76 6.90 13.84
N SER A 89 13.08 7.14 12.73
CA SER A 89 13.57 7.99 11.66
C SER A 89 13.20 9.48 11.84
N MET A 90 12.03 9.79 12.43
CA MET A 90 11.52 11.16 12.53
C MET A 90 11.95 11.94 13.79
N ASP A 91 12.57 11.27 14.76
CA ASP A 91 12.96 11.88 16.04
C ASP A 91 14.15 12.85 15.94
N GLY A 92 15.08 12.58 15.02
CA GLY A 92 16.31 13.36 14.83
C GLY A 92 17.43 13.08 15.84
N GLN A 93 17.15 12.37 16.95
CA GLN A 93 18.16 11.92 17.93
C GLN A 93 18.25 10.40 18.07
N ARG A 94 17.56 9.66 17.19
CA ARG A 94 17.63 8.20 17.08
C ARG A 94 18.51 7.79 15.90
N ASP A 95 17.92 7.38 14.78
CA ASP A 95 18.69 7.07 13.58
C ASP A 95 19.06 8.35 12.83
N THR A 96 20.23 8.36 12.20
CA THR A 96 20.64 9.46 11.32
C THR A 96 20.04 9.25 9.95
N GLU A 97 19.21 10.18 9.50
CA GLU A 97 18.50 10.10 8.23
C GLU A 97 18.85 11.28 7.32
N ILE A 98 18.64 11.11 6.01
CA ILE A 98 18.72 12.20 5.04
C ILE A 98 17.51 12.14 4.10
N ALA A 99 16.99 13.30 3.73
CA ALA A 99 15.95 13.42 2.72
C ALA A 99 16.16 14.69 1.90
N ILE A 100 15.77 14.63 0.63
CA ILE A 100 15.75 15.77 -0.29
C ILE A 100 14.29 16.05 -0.64
N GLY A 101 13.91 17.30 -0.44
CA GLY A 101 12.64 17.86 -0.90
C GLY A 101 12.86 18.73 -2.12
N GLY A 102 11.99 18.61 -3.12
CA GLY A 102 12.10 19.37 -4.36
C GLY A 102 10.75 19.65 -5.01
N TYR A 103 10.71 20.73 -5.78
CA TYR A 103 9.62 21.10 -6.67
C TYR A 103 10.21 21.71 -7.95
N GLN A 104 9.41 21.78 -9.00
CA GLN A 104 9.82 22.39 -10.27
C GLN A 104 9.27 23.81 -10.37
N SER A 105 10.15 24.80 -10.53
CA SER A 105 9.74 26.19 -10.76
C SER A 105 9.02 26.30 -12.10
N GLN A 106 7.89 27.02 -12.13
CA GLN A 106 7.14 27.30 -13.36
C GLN A 106 7.79 28.37 -14.25
N GLU A 107 8.91 28.98 -13.83
CA GLU A 107 9.66 29.93 -14.65
C GLU A 107 10.33 29.21 -15.83
N GLY A 108 9.71 29.30 -17.01
CA GLY A 108 10.25 28.78 -18.27
C GLY A 108 9.61 27.49 -18.79
N ILE A 109 8.54 26.99 -18.15
CA ILE A 109 7.76 25.87 -18.69
C ILE A 109 6.85 26.44 -19.78
N ASP A 110 7.10 26.04 -21.02
CA ASP A 110 6.23 26.32 -22.16
C ASP A 110 4.80 25.84 -21.80
N HIS A 111 3.79 26.70 -21.94
CA HIS A 111 2.42 26.46 -21.47
C HIS A 111 1.74 25.20 -22.07
N HIS A 112 2.43 24.48 -22.95
CA HIS A 112 2.03 23.22 -23.55
C HIS A 112 2.43 21.96 -22.77
N MET A 113 3.36 22.02 -21.81
CA MET A 113 3.64 20.91 -20.87
C MET A 113 2.83 21.14 -19.59
N THR A 114 1.63 20.58 -19.52
CA THR A 114 0.66 20.89 -18.47
C THR A 114 0.96 20.28 -17.11
N LYS A 115 1.85 19.27 -17.01
CA LYS A 115 2.23 18.62 -15.74
C LYS A 115 3.72 18.25 -15.73
N GLY A 116 4.41 18.48 -14.60
CA GLY A 116 5.87 18.34 -14.45
C GLY A 116 6.37 16.90 -14.30
N ASP A 117 7.69 16.72 -14.11
CA ASP A 117 8.34 15.41 -13.91
C ASP A 117 7.81 14.68 -12.66
N ILE A 118 7.39 15.41 -11.62
CA ILE A 118 6.79 14.81 -10.42
C ILE A 118 5.47 14.10 -10.77
N HIS A 119 4.62 14.73 -11.59
CA HIS A 119 3.43 14.10 -12.12
C HIS A 119 3.76 12.85 -12.94
N ALA A 120 4.72 12.97 -13.87
CA ALA A 120 5.13 11.85 -14.71
C ALA A 120 5.66 10.67 -13.89
N TYR A 121 6.45 10.95 -12.85
CA TYR A 121 6.97 9.96 -11.94
C TYR A 121 5.85 9.27 -11.15
N ARG A 122 4.89 10.04 -10.63
CA ARG A 122 3.73 9.52 -9.91
C ARG A 122 2.85 8.64 -10.83
N MET A 123 2.61 9.07 -12.07
CA MET A 123 1.92 8.26 -13.09
C MET A 123 2.66 6.96 -13.41
N SER A 124 4.00 6.99 -13.51
CA SER A 124 4.82 5.80 -13.75
C SER A 124 4.72 4.80 -12.59
N MET A 125 4.80 5.27 -11.34
CA MET A 125 4.63 4.42 -10.15
C MET A 125 3.23 3.80 -10.10
N TRP A 126 2.19 4.58 -10.42
CA TRP A 126 0.83 4.06 -10.47
C TRP A 126 0.66 3.03 -11.58
N TYR A 127 1.28 3.22 -12.74
CA TYR A 127 1.31 2.22 -13.80
C TYR A 127 1.97 0.93 -13.34
N GLU A 128 3.14 1.01 -12.70
CA GLU A 128 3.83 -0.16 -12.12
C GLU A 128 2.93 -0.92 -11.14
N HIS A 129 2.26 -0.21 -10.24
CA HIS A 129 1.45 -0.87 -9.20
C HIS A 129 0.11 -1.37 -9.72
N THR A 130 -0.50 -0.69 -10.69
CA THR A 130 -1.88 -1.00 -11.13
C THR A 130 -1.93 -1.75 -12.46
N GLY A 131 -0.82 -1.82 -13.20
CA GLY A 131 -0.76 -2.30 -14.58
C GLY A 131 -1.54 -1.44 -15.57
N ARG A 132 -1.97 -0.23 -15.18
CA ARG A 132 -2.98 0.57 -15.89
C ARG A 132 -2.56 2.02 -16.05
N ALA A 133 -2.89 2.59 -17.21
CA ALA A 133 -2.80 4.03 -17.48
C ALA A 133 -4.20 4.56 -17.79
N GLU A 134 -4.93 4.97 -16.74
CA GLU A 134 -6.32 5.45 -16.85
C GLU A 134 -6.37 6.98 -16.72
N ASN A 135 -7.25 7.65 -17.47
CA ASN A 135 -7.42 9.11 -17.39
C ASN A 135 -7.84 9.58 -15.99
N LEU A 136 -8.56 8.75 -15.23
CA LEU A 136 -8.94 9.04 -13.85
C LEU A 136 -7.72 9.31 -12.96
N PHE A 137 -6.57 8.68 -13.24
CA PHE A 137 -5.34 8.87 -12.49
C PHE A 137 -4.69 10.24 -12.71
N LEU A 138 -5.20 11.03 -13.65
CA LEU A 138 -4.75 12.41 -13.84
C LEU A 138 -5.27 13.33 -12.72
N GLU A 139 -6.35 12.95 -12.03
CA GLU A 139 -7.03 13.75 -11.00
C GLU A 139 -7.15 12.92 -9.71
N PRO A 140 -6.02 12.66 -9.00
CA PRO A 140 -5.96 11.78 -7.84
C PRO A 140 -6.87 12.20 -6.67
N GLU A 141 -7.26 13.48 -6.63
CA GLU A 141 -8.18 14.06 -5.65
C GLU A 141 -9.65 13.73 -5.92
N SER A 142 -10.00 13.28 -7.13
CA SER A 142 -11.39 12.95 -7.48
C SER A 142 -11.86 11.69 -6.75
N LEU A 143 -13.13 11.69 -6.34
CA LEU A 143 -13.74 10.53 -5.68
C LEU A 143 -13.71 9.30 -6.60
N GLU A 144 -13.93 9.50 -7.90
CA GLU A 144 -13.87 8.47 -8.92
C GLU A 144 -12.48 7.82 -9.01
N CYS A 145 -11.41 8.62 -8.92
CA CYS A 145 -10.04 8.07 -8.89
C CYS A 145 -9.78 7.27 -7.61
N VAL A 146 -10.18 7.79 -6.45
CA VAL A 146 -10.02 7.09 -5.16
C VAL A 146 -10.77 5.76 -5.17
N GLN A 147 -12.03 5.76 -5.58
CA GLN A 147 -12.85 4.55 -5.70
C GLN A 147 -12.27 3.57 -6.70
N ARG A 148 -11.71 4.06 -7.81
CA ARG A 148 -11.04 3.21 -8.81
C ARG A 148 -9.81 2.53 -8.22
N MET A 149 -8.98 3.25 -7.50
CA MET A 149 -7.78 2.71 -6.83
C MET A 149 -8.17 1.63 -5.80
N CYS A 150 -9.17 1.93 -4.95
CA CYS A 150 -9.73 0.97 -3.99
C CYS A 150 -10.29 -0.27 -4.68
N SER A 151 -11.01 -0.11 -5.78
CA SER A 151 -11.58 -1.24 -6.54
C SER A 151 -10.49 -2.16 -7.10
N ILE A 152 -9.37 -1.60 -7.59
CA ILE A 152 -8.21 -2.39 -8.04
C ILE A 152 -7.62 -3.15 -6.86
N GLY A 153 -7.32 -2.47 -5.75
CA GLY A 153 -6.74 -3.07 -4.56
C GLY A 153 -7.62 -4.17 -3.95
N ASP A 154 -8.93 -3.96 -3.88
CA ASP A 154 -9.89 -4.92 -3.33
C ASP A 154 -10.05 -6.16 -4.23
N LYS A 155 -10.01 -5.96 -5.56
CA LYS A 155 -10.00 -7.07 -6.52
C LYS A 155 -8.72 -7.88 -6.40
N MET A 156 -7.56 -7.22 -6.30
CA MET A 156 -6.27 -7.89 -6.19
C MET A 156 -6.10 -8.59 -4.85
N TRP A 157 -6.63 -8.05 -3.75
CA TRP A 157 -6.64 -8.76 -2.47
C TRP A 157 -7.37 -10.09 -2.59
N LYS A 158 -8.55 -10.12 -3.22
CA LYS A 158 -9.32 -11.37 -3.42
C LYS A 158 -8.56 -12.40 -4.25
N ILE A 159 -7.82 -11.97 -5.27
CA ILE A 159 -6.96 -12.85 -6.08
C ILE A 159 -5.73 -13.30 -5.29
N TYR A 160 -5.12 -12.39 -4.53
CA TYR A 160 -3.93 -12.69 -3.75
C TYR A 160 -4.25 -13.68 -2.63
N SER A 161 -5.39 -13.53 -1.92
CA SER A 161 -5.77 -14.36 -0.78
C SER A 161 -6.47 -15.67 -1.17
N SER A 162 -6.95 -15.84 -2.40
CA SER A 162 -7.67 -17.06 -2.82
C SER A 162 -6.84 -18.34 -2.73
N GLU A 163 -7.52 -19.46 -2.48
CA GLU A 163 -6.94 -20.81 -2.57
C GLU A 163 -6.52 -21.15 -4.01
N GLU A 164 -7.33 -20.75 -5.00
CA GLU A 164 -6.97 -20.92 -6.41
C GLU A 164 -5.79 -20.02 -6.77
N ILE A 165 -4.79 -20.60 -7.43
CA ILE A 165 -3.63 -19.86 -7.95
C ILE A 165 -4.05 -19.18 -9.24
N VAL A 166 -4.14 -17.85 -9.15
CA VAL A 166 -4.48 -16.97 -10.28
C VAL A 166 -3.42 -15.89 -10.34
N ASP A 167 -2.87 -15.70 -11.54
CA ASP A 167 -1.86 -14.68 -11.81
C ASP A 167 -2.45 -13.27 -11.58
N MET A 168 -1.64 -12.38 -11.01
CA MET A 168 -2.04 -10.98 -10.82
C MET A 168 -1.79 -10.11 -12.05
N GLU A 169 -1.27 -10.69 -13.14
CA GLU A 169 -1.10 -10.08 -14.47
C GLU A 169 -0.32 -8.76 -14.43
N GLY A 170 0.70 -8.69 -13.56
CA GLY A 170 1.52 -7.49 -13.36
C GLY A 170 0.84 -6.36 -12.58
N VAL A 171 -0.32 -6.62 -11.96
CA VAL A 171 -0.94 -5.69 -11.02
C VAL A 171 -0.42 -6.04 -9.61
N HIS A 172 0.22 -5.09 -8.94
CA HIS A 172 0.81 -5.32 -7.62
C HIS A 172 0.06 -4.66 -6.47
N LEU A 173 -0.77 -3.65 -6.75
CA LEU A 173 -1.50 -2.90 -5.74
C LEU A 173 -2.57 -3.77 -5.09
N VAL A 174 -2.50 -3.88 -3.77
CA VAL A 174 -3.43 -4.66 -2.95
C VAL A 174 -3.92 -3.80 -1.80
N THR A 175 -5.23 -3.81 -1.54
CA THR A 175 -5.79 -3.13 -0.36
C THR A 175 -5.21 -3.76 0.90
N TYR A 176 -4.73 -2.93 1.84
CA TYR A 176 -4.22 -3.45 3.09
C TYR A 176 -5.34 -4.22 3.83
N PRO A 177 -5.12 -5.47 4.30
CA PRO A 177 -6.18 -6.40 4.62
C PRO A 177 -6.88 -6.12 5.96
N MET A 178 -7.68 -5.06 5.98
CA MET A 178 -8.39 -4.54 7.14
C MET A 178 -9.74 -3.97 6.71
N GLU A 179 -10.75 -4.08 7.57
CA GLU A 179 -12.06 -3.49 7.32
C GLU A 179 -12.17 -2.13 8.02
N VAL A 180 -12.84 -1.18 7.38
CA VAL A 180 -13.06 0.17 7.92
C VAL A 180 -14.55 0.44 7.85
N THR A 181 -15.16 0.73 9.00
CA THR A 181 -16.58 1.03 9.10
C THR A 181 -16.86 2.51 8.83
N LYS A 182 -18.14 2.86 8.64
CA LYS A 182 -18.57 4.25 8.41
C LYS A 182 -18.24 5.20 9.56
N ASP A 183 -18.20 4.72 10.80
CA ASP A 183 -17.83 5.52 11.97
C ASP A 183 -16.31 5.61 12.22
N GLY A 184 -15.50 5.07 11.29
CA GLY A 184 -14.04 5.11 11.34
C GLY A 184 -13.40 4.02 12.21
N SER A 185 -14.16 3.01 12.63
CA SER A 185 -13.62 1.85 13.34
C SER A 185 -12.87 0.94 12.38
N VAL A 186 -11.81 0.31 12.88
CA VAL A 186 -10.89 -0.54 12.09
C VAL A 186 -10.97 -1.96 12.61
N GLU A 187 -11.47 -2.87 11.78
CA GLU A 187 -11.84 -4.24 12.12
C GLU A 187 -11.02 -5.27 11.31
N ASP A 188 -11.07 -6.53 11.75
CA ASP A 188 -10.50 -7.62 10.95
C ASP A 188 -11.40 -7.88 9.75
N LEU A 189 -10.88 -8.52 8.71
CA LEU A 189 -11.71 -8.90 7.57
C LEU A 189 -12.82 -9.87 8.03
N THR A 190 -14.05 -9.58 7.62
CA THR A 190 -15.26 -10.35 7.98
C THR A 190 -15.25 -11.83 7.58
N ASN A 191 -14.32 -12.25 6.71
CA ASN A 191 -14.10 -13.64 6.33
C ASN A 191 -13.29 -14.45 7.36
N GLY A 192 -12.84 -13.84 8.47
CA GLY A 192 -12.07 -14.50 9.53
C GLY A 192 -10.56 -14.60 9.24
N GLU A 193 -10.07 -13.87 8.24
CA GLU A 193 -8.64 -13.78 7.92
C GLU A 193 -7.93 -12.82 8.88
N GLU A 194 -7.54 -13.31 10.06
CA GLU A 194 -6.76 -12.54 11.05
C GLU A 194 -5.26 -12.51 10.73
N HIS A 195 -4.79 -13.44 9.88
CA HIS A 195 -3.37 -13.65 9.56
C HIS A 195 -3.06 -13.28 8.11
N PHE A 196 -1.81 -12.89 7.83
CA PHE A 196 -1.37 -12.78 6.45
C PHE A 196 -1.40 -14.15 5.77
N PRO A 197 -1.80 -14.23 4.48
CA PRO A 197 -1.78 -15.49 3.74
C PRO A 197 -0.42 -16.18 3.85
N ASP A 198 -0.45 -17.51 4.01
CA ASP A 198 0.72 -18.39 4.14
C ASP A 198 1.48 -18.31 5.47
N THR A 199 1.02 -17.47 6.41
CA THR A 199 1.69 -17.23 7.70
C THR A 199 0.82 -17.51 8.92
N THR A 200 1.46 -17.54 10.08
CA THR A 200 0.84 -17.46 11.41
C THR A 200 0.92 -16.05 12.01
N SER A 201 1.22 -15.05 11.18
CA SER A 201 1.41 -13.66 11.61
C SER A 201 0.12 -12.85 11.51
N LEU A 202 -0.33 -12.31 12.65
CA LEU A 202 -1.52 -11.47 12.73
C LEU A 202 -1.35 -10.17 11.93
N VAL A 203 -2.34 -9.82 11.10
CA VAL A 203 -2.34 -8.57 10.30
C VAL A 203 -2.31 -7.33 11.19
N LYS A 204 -3.11 -7.32 12.26
CA LYS A 204 -3.13 -6.24 13.26
C LYS A 204 -1.87 -6.18 14.13
N GLY A 205 -1.01 -7.19 14.03
CA GLY A 205 0.12 -7.38 14.91
C GLY A 205 -0.29 -7.63 16.36
N ARG A 206 0.70 -7.67 17.25
CA ARG A 206 0.50 -7.86 18.68
C ARG A 206 1.47 -6.99 19.46
N ARG A 207 0.97 -6.28 20.48
CA ARG A 207 1.82 -5.51 21.38
C ARG A 207 2.80 -6.45 22.10
N SER A 208 4.09 -6.21 21.93
CA SER A 208 5.12 -6.95 22.66
C SER A 208 5.06 -6.62 24.15
N LYS A 209 5.21 -7.66 24.99
CA LYS A 209 5.39 -7.51 26.44
C LYS A 209 6.88 -7.45 26.84
N LEU A 210 7.78 -7.73 25.89
CA LEU A 210 9.23 -7.82 26.12
C LEU A 210 9.98 -6.63 25.50
N LEU A 211 9.61 -6.24 24.28
CA LEU A 211 10.29 -5.17 23.56
C LEU A 211 9.70 -3.81 23.97
N PRO A 212 10.51 -2.88 24.52
CA PRO A 212 10.06 -1.53 24.82
C PRO A 212 9.77 -0.75 23.53
N SER A 213 8.86 0.23 23.63
CA SER A 213 8.43 1.05 22.47
C SER A 213 9.59 1.77 21.80
N VAL A 214 10.62 2.17 22.55
CA VAL A 214 11.81 2.82 21.98
C VAL A 214 12.49 2.00 20.88
N ILE A 215 12.34 0.68 20.89
CA ILE A 215 12.90 -0.22 19.86
C ILE A 215 11.95 -0.37 18.66
N THR A 216 10.63 -0.30 18.88
CA THR A 216 9.62 -0.67 17.88
C THR A 216 8.85 0.51 17.28
N THR A 217 9.05 1.73 17.76
CA THR A 217 8.44 2.97 17.23
C THR A 217 9.46 3.81 16.51
#